data_AF-A0A6N9VD33-F1
#
_entry.id   AF-A0A6N9VD33-F1
#
_cell.length_a   1.000
_cell.length_b   1.000
_cell.length_c   1.000
_cell.angle_alpha   90.00
_cell.angle_beta   90.00
_cell.angle_gamma   90.00
#
_symmetry.space_group_name_H-M   'P 1'
#
loop_
_entity.id
_entity.type
_entity.pdbx_description
1 polymer ?
#
loop_
_entity_poly.entity_id
_entity_poly.type
_entity_poly.pdbx_seq_one_letter_code
_entity_poly.pdbx_strand_id
1 'polypeptide(L)'
;MPVLTRLIPSPVVVDIRRGAMDDLAGLLADQRISSSGKLAIAISDGSGRALRERLAPVLPGADWYAVSDGTIDSAVKLADGIKGNRYDAVVGLGGGKIIDVAKYAAARVGLPLVAVATNLSHDGLCSPVATLDNDNGRGSYGVPTPIAVVIDLDVIREAPARYVRSGIGDAISNISCVADWELAHEVNGEEIDGLAAAMARQAGEAVLRHPGGVGDDAFLKVLAEGLVLTGISMSVAGDSRPASGACHEINHAFDLLYPQRAASHGEQVGLGACFAMHLRGARQEALLMASILRRHGLPVLPEEIGFSVDEFVRAVDYAPQTRPGRFTILEHLNLSTDQIRDAYADYASTISS
;
A
#
# COMPACT_ATOMS: atom_id res chain seq x y z
N MET A 1 -24.14 26.18 -13.16
CA MET A 1 -24.24 26.23 -11.69
C MET A 1 -22.93 25.74 -11.12
N PRO A 2 -22.33 26.42 -10.13
CA PRO A 2 -21.14 25.89 -9.47
C PRO A 2 -21.49 24.59 -8.73
N VAL A 3 -20.57 23.64 -8.74
CA VAL A 3 -20.61 22.44 -7.91
C VAL A 3 -20.56 22.89 -6.45
N LEU A 4 -21.62 22.63 -5.67
CA LEU A 4 -21.68 23.00 -4.25
C LEU A 4 -20.81 22.10 -3.36
N THR A 5 -20.52 20.87 -3.81
CA THR A 5 -19.77 19.86 -3.06
C THR A 5 -19.04 18.89 -3.99
N ARG A 6 -17.77 18.60 -3.70
CA ARG A 6 -17.05 17.44 -4.26
C ARG A 6 -17.33 16.21 -3.40
N LEU A 7 -17.71 15.09 -4.01
CA LEU A 7 -17.85 13.81 -3.31
C LEU A 7 -16.50 13.09 -3.29
N ILE A 8 -15.99 12.84 -2.08
CA ILE A 8 -14.76 12.08 -1.85
C ILE A 8 -15.16 10.77 -1.16
N PRO A 9 -14.93 9.61 -1.78
CA PRO A 9 -15.11 8.32 -1.12
C PRO A 9 -14.18 8.23 0.08
N SER A 10 -14.74 8.02 1.27
CA SER A 10 -13.96 7.80 2.49
C SER A 10 -14.64 6.71 3.34
N PRO A 11 -13.89 5.95 4.14
CA PRO A 11 -14.48 4.98 5.03
C PRO A 11 -15.46 5.65 6.00
N VAL A 12 -16.63 5.06 6.20
CA VAL A 12 -17.60 5.50 7.22
C VAL A 12 -17.12 5.20 8.64
N VAL A 13 -16.17 4.27 8.79
CA VAL A 13 -15.52 3.89 10.04
C VAL A 13 -14.04 3.57 9.79
N VAL A 14 -13.16 4.11 10.63
CA VAL A 14 -11.76 3.71 10.77
C VAL A 14 -11.52 3.43 12.25
N ASP A 15 -11.36 2.16 12.63
CA ASP A 15 -11.10 1.76 14.02
C ASP A 15 -9.65 1.26 14.15
N ILE A 16 -8.81 2.04 14.84
CA ILE A 16 -7.39 1.76 15.06
C ILE A 16 -7.10 1.86 16.56
N ARG A 17 -7.05 0.70 17.22
CA ARG A 17 -6.77 0.59 18.66
C ARG A 17 -6.41 -0.84 19.03
N ARG A 18 -5.99 -1.03 20.27
CA ARG A 18 -5.83 -2.36 20.88
C ARG A 18 -7.21 -2.99 21.11
N GLY A 19 -7.34 -4.28 20.82
CA GLY A 19 -8.59 -5.04 20.94
C GLY A 19 -9.68 -4.59 19.96
N ALA A 20 -9.34 -3.92 18.85
CA ALA A 20 -10.35 -3.49 17.87
C ALA A 20 -11.13 -4.68 17.29
N MET A 21 -10.53 -5.87 17.19
CA MET A 21 -11.22 -7.06 16.70
C MET A 21 -12.19 -7.67 17.71
N ASP A 22 -12.08 -7.35 19.00
CA ASP A 22 -13.00 -7.86 20.02
C ASP A 22 -14.42 -7.30 19.82
N ASP A 23 -14.51 -6.06 19.32
CA ASP A 23 -15.78 -5.39 19.00
C ASP A 23 -16.17 -5.49 17.52
N LEU A 24 -15.49 -6.34 16.73
CA LEU A 24 -15.69 -6.44 15.28
C LEU A 24 -17.14 -6.77 14.92
N ALA A 25 -17.79 -7.65 15.67
CA ALA A 25 -19.20 -8.01 15.44
C ALA A 25 -20.13 -6.81 15.63
N GLY A 26 -19.85 -5.95 16.62
CA GLY A 26 -20.61 -4.73 16.86
C GLY A 26 -20.41 -3.70 15.74
N LEU A 27 -19.16 -3.53 15.27
CA LEU A 27 -18.85 -2.65 14.15
C LEU A 27 -19.52 -3.12 12.86
N LEU A 28 -19.44 -4.42 12.55
CA LEU A 28 -20.06 -4.99 11.35
C LEU A 28 -21.59 -4.94 11.38
N ALA A 29 -22.21 -4.86 12.56
CA ALA A 29 -23.65 -4.68 12.73
C ALA A 29 -24.15 -3.23 12.53
N ASP A 30 -23.25 -2.27 12.26
CA ASP A 30 -23.64 -0.92 11.86
C ASP A 30 -24.48 -1.00 10.57
N GLN A 31 -25.67 -0.39 10.56
CA GLN A 31 -26.59 -0.43 9.42
C GLN A 31 -26.02 0.23 8.15
N ARG A 32 -24.98 1.06 8.28
CA ARG A 32 -24.23 1.62 7.14
C ARG A 32 -23.29 0.60 6.49
N ILE A 33 -23.00 -0.51 7.19
CA ILE A 33 -22.13 -1.61 6.74
C ILE A 33 -22.96 -2.86 6.43
N SER A 34 -23.77 -3.35 7.37
CA SER A 34 -24.59 -4.55 7.20
C SER A 34 -25.99 -4.33 7.78
N SER A 35 -27.00 -4.42 6.92
CA SER A 35 -28.40 -4.26 7.31
C SER A 35 -29.05 -5.58 7.74
N SER A 36 -28.58 -6.71 7.20
CA SER A 36 -29.14 -8.04 7.41
C SER A 36 -28.25 -8.97 8.24
N GLY A 37 -27.00 -8.56 8.51
CA GLY A 37 -25.98 -9.39 9.16
C GLY A 37 -25.35 -10.45 8.26
N LYS A 38 -25.71 -10.50 6.96
CA LYS A 38 -25.15 -11.45 6.00
C LYS A 38 -23.88 -10.90 5.38
N LEU A 39 -22.75 -11.50 5.73
CA LEU A 39 -21.42 -11.08 5.31
C LEU A 39 -20.66 -12.23 4.65
N ALA A 40 -19.90 -11.92 3.61
CA ALA A 40 -18.93 -12.84 3.03
C ALA A 40 -17.53 -12.49 3.57
N ILE A 41 -16.96 -13.36 4.40
CA ILE A 41 -15.65 -13.13 5.01
C ILE A 41 -14.58 -13.90 4.24
N ALA A 42 -13.69 -13.17 3.56
CA ALA A 42 -12.51 -13.71 2.91
C ALA A 42 -11.34 -13.75 3.89
N ILE A 43 -10.76 -14.94 4.10
CA ILE A 43 -9.68 -15.16 5.06
C ILE A 43 -8.70 -16.22 4.57
N SER A 44 -7.43 -16.11 5.00
CA SER A 44 -6.42 -17.14 4.75
C SER A 44 -6.73 -18.45 5.50
N ASP A 45 -6.72 -19.58 4.79
CA ASP A 45 -6.91 -20.92 5.38
C ASP A 45 -5.78 -21.37 6.32
N GLY A 46 -4.60 -20.77 6.17
CA GLY A 46 -3.44 -21.01 7.02
C GLY A 46 -3.42 -20.06 8.20
N SER A 47 -2.77 -18.91 8.00
CA SER A 47 -2.53 -17.90 9.05
C SER A 47 -3.81 -17.34 9.69
N GLY A 48 -4.95 -17.41 9.01
CA GLY A 48 -6.23 -16.88 9.51
C GLY A 48 -7.06 -17.87 10.32
N ARG A 49 -6.64 -19.15 10.46
CA ARG A 49 -7.45 -20.17 11.14
C ARG A 49 -7.81 -19.80 12.57
N ALA A 50 -6.83 -19.35 13.37
CA ALA A 50 -7.05 -18.95 14.75
C ALA A 50 -8.04 -17.76 14.85
N LEU A 51 -7.94 -16.81 13.93
CA LEU A 51 -8.88 -15.69 13.86
C LEU A 51 -10.30 -16.15 13.50
N ARG A 52 -10.45 -17.09 12.56
CA ARG A 52 -11.75 -17.69 12.23
C ARG A 52 -12.35 -18.41 13.43
N GLU A 53 -11.58 -19.22 14.16
CA GLU A 53 -12.05 -19.92 15.36
C GLU A 53 -12.53 -18.94 16.43
N ARG A 54 -11.83 -17.80 16.59
CA ARG A 54 -12.20 -16.73 17.52
C ARG A 54 -13.46 -15.98 17.10
N LEU A 55 -13.61 -15.67 15.81
CA LEU A 55 -14.62 -14.73 15.30
C LEU A 55 -15.90 -15.41 14.79
N ALA A 56 -15.84 -16.66 14.32
CA ALA A 56 -17.01 -17.38 13.82
C ALA A 56 -18.16 -17.50 14.85
N PRO A 57 -17.91 -17.75 16.15
CA PRO A 57 -18.98 -17.82 17.15
C PRO A 57 -19.75 -16.51 17.34
N VAL A 58 -19.09 -15.36 17.13
CA VAL A 58 -19.69 -14.03 17.29
C VAL A 58 -20.23 -13.44 15.98
N LEU A 59 -20.04 -14.15 14.85
CA LEU A 59 -20.54 -13.79 13.52
C LEU A 59 -21.36 -14.95 12.90
N PRO A 60 -22.47 -15.38 13.54
CA PRO A 60 -23.21 -16.58 13.12
C PRO A 60 -23.91 -16.46 11.76
N GLY A 61 -24.10 -15.24 11.25
CA GLY A 61 -24.71 -14.98 9.93
C GLY A 61 -23.70 -14.84 8.79
N ALA A 62 -22.40 -14.97 9.08
CA ALA A 62 -21.34 -14.80 8.10
C ALA A 62 -20.93 -16.12 7.44
N ASP A 63 -20.73 -16.07 6.12
CA ASP A 63 -20.19 -17.16 5.33
C ASP A 63 -18.69 -16.95 5.12
N TRP A 64 -17.90 -18.00 5.34
CA TRP A 64 -16.44 -17.94 5.39
C TRP A 64 -15.83 -18.53 4.13
N TYR A 65 -15.07 -17.72 3.41
CA TYR A 65 -14.41 -18.05 2.16
C TYR A 65 -12.90 -18.11 2.34
N ALA A 66 -12.35 -19.27 2.00
CA ALA A 66 -10.93 -19.54 1.94
C ALA A 66 -10.24 -18.80 0.80
N VAL A 67 -9.15 -18.09 1.09
CA VAL A 67 -8.25 -17.49 0.09
C VAL A 67 -6.84 -18.01 0.28
N SER A 68 -6.26 -18.60 -0.78
CA SER A 68 -4.95 -19.28 -0.73
C SER A 68 -3.78 -18.38 -1.08
N ASP A 69 -3.99 -17.38 -1.93
CA ASP A 69 -2.94 -16.56 -2.54
C ASP A 69 -3.49 -15.19 -2.97
N GLY A 70 -2.62 -14.36 -3.55
CA GLY A 70 -2.95 -13.00 -4.02
C GLY A 70 -3.08 -12.94 -5.54
N THR A 71 -3.73 -13.93 -6.18
CA THR A 71 -3.89 -13.98 -7.64
C THR A 71 -5.24 -13.45 -8.09
N ILE A 72 -5.32 -13.04 -9.37
CA ILE A 72 -6.59 -12.70 -10.00
C ILE A 72 -7.56 -13.88 -9.98
N ASP A 73 -7.08 -15.11 -10.16
CA ASP A 73 -7.90 -16.32 -10.16
C ASP A 73 -8.55 -16.58 -8.80
N SER A 74 -7.80 -16.38 -7.70
CA SER A 74 -8.36 -16.44 -6.35
C SER A 74 -9.46 -15.39 -6.14
N ALA A 75 -9.28 -14.18 -6.66
CA ALA A 75 -10.30 -13.13 -6.61
C ALA A 75 -11.54 -13.46 -7.47
N VAL A 76 -11.35 -14.05 -8.65
CA VAL A 76 -12.45 -14.55 -9.49
C VAL A 76 -13.24 -15.64 -8.76
N LYS A 77 -12.53 -16.63 -8.19
CA LYS A 77 -13.13 -17.74 -7.45
C LYS A 77 -13.92 -17.25 -6.25
N LEU A 78 -13.39 -16.28 -5.50
CA LEU A 78 -14.09 -15.64 -4.40
C LEU A 78 -15.37 -14.93 -4.89
N ALA A 79 -15.27 -14.13 -5.95
CA ALA A 79 -16.42 -13.44 -6.54
C ALA A 79 -17.51 -14.42 -7.00
N ASP A 80 -17.13 -15.53 -7.64
CA ASP A 80 -18.07 -16.56 -8.11
C ASP A 80 -18.74 -17.30 -6.93
N GLY A 81 -18.03 -17.52 -5.82
CA GLY A 81 -18.60 -18.09 -4.61
C GLY A 81 -19.55 -17.15 -3.86
N ILE A 82 -19.33 -15.83 -3.98
CA ILE A 82 -20.20 -14.80 -3.41
C ILE A 82 -21.45 -14.61 -4.28
N LYS A 83 -21.28 -14.71 -5.60
CA LYS A 83 -22.35 -14.53 -6.59
C LYS A 83 -23.49 -15.51 -6.38
N GLY A 84 -24.73 -15.00 -6.44
CA GLY A 84 -25.94 -15.80 -6.26
C GLY A 84 -26.44 -15.86 -4.81
N ASN A 85 -25.63 -15.44 -3.84
CA ASN A 85 -26.04 -15.21 -2.46
C ASN A 85 -26.40 -13.73 -2.25
N ARG A 86 -27.13 -13.44 -1.16
CA ARG A 86 -27.43 -12.06 -0.74
C ARG A 86 -26.58 -11.70 0.46
N TYR A 87 -25.50 -10.96 0.21
CA TYR A 87 -24.64 -10.38 1.24
C TYR A 87 -24.78 -8.86 1.24
N ASP A 88 -24.55 -8.25 2.40
CA ASP A 88 -24.50 -6.79 2.52
C ASP A 88 -23.10 -6.25 2.17
N ALA A 89 -22.05 -6.97 2.54
CA ALA A 89 -20.66 -6.57 2.32
C ALA A 89 -19.72 -7.78 2.25
N VAL A 90 -18.54 -7.56 1.66
CA VAL A 90 -17.40 -8.47 1.72
C VAL A 90 -16.45 -7.98 2.80
N VAL A 91 -15.95 -8.87 3.65
CA VAL A 91 -14.95 -8.56 4.68
C VAL A 91 -13.64 -9.23 4.30
N GLY A 92 -12.62 -8.44 3.97
CA GLY A 92 -11.26 -8.95 3.79
C GLY A 92 -10.54 -8.99 5.13
N LEU A 93 -10.34 -10.18 5.70
CA LEU A 93 -9.69 -10.39 6.99
C LEU A 93 -8.32 -11.05 6.79
N GLY A 94 -7.26 -10.25 6.89
CA GLY A 94 -5.90 -10.76 6.71
C GLY A 94 -4.86 -9.68 6.38
N GLY A 95 -3.72 -10.12 5.86
CA GLY A 95 -2.70 -9.21 5.31
C GLY A 95 -3.06 -8.70 3.92
N GLY A 96 -2.21 -7.83 3.36
CA GLY A 96 -2.44 -7.14 2.08
C GLY A 96 -2.96 -8.02 0.93
N LYS A 97 -2.38 -9.20 0.71
CA LYS A 97 -2.84 -10.12 -0.36
C LYS A 97 -4.30 -10.56 -0.21
N ILE A 98 -4.73 -10.87 1.02
CA ILE A 98 -6.10 -11.30 1.28
C ILE A 98 -7.07 -10.13 1.10
N ILE A 99 -6.66 -8.94 1.55
CA ILE A 99 -7.45 -7.72 1.39
C ILE A 99 -7.59 -7.35 -0.09
N ASP A 100 -6.52 -7.44 -0.90
CA ASP A 100 -6.57 -7.12 -2.33
C ASP A 100 -7.44 -8.11 -3.12
N VAL A 101 -7.40 -9.40 -2.77
CA VAL A 101 -8.33 -10.41 -3.33
C VAL A 101 -9.77 -10.07 -2.97
N ALA A 102 -10.04 -9.73 -1.71
CA ALA A 102 -11.38 -9.35 -1.25
C ALA A 102 -11.87 -8.05 -1.93
N LYS A 103 -11.01 -7.04 -2.07
CA LYS A 103 -11.27 -5.77 -2.78
C LYS A 103 -11.73 -6.02 -4.20
N TYR A 104 -10.94 -6.79 -4.94
CA TYR A 104 -11.23 -7.08 -6.34
C TYR A 104 -12.51 -7.92 -6.49
N ALA A 105 -12.71 -8.92 -5.63
CA ALA A 105 -13.91 -9.72 -5.64
C ALA A 105 -15.17 -8.88 -5.33
N ALA A 106 -15.11 -8.03 -4.30
CA ALA A 106 -16.19 -7.13 -3.90
C ALA A 106 -16.56 -6.16 -5.03
N ALA A 107 -15.55 -5.53 -5.65
CA ALA A 107 -15.73 -4.66 -6.81
C ALA A 107 -16.47 -5.37 -7.96
N ARG A 108 -16.08 -6.62 -8.24
CA ARG A 108 -16.65 -7.41 -9.34
C ARG A 108 -18.12 -7.79 -9.11
N VAL A 109 -18.53 -8.03 -7.87
CA VAL A 109 -19.91 -8.39 -7.53
C VAL A 109 -20.77 -7.19 -7.12
N GLY A 110 -20.19 -5.99 -7.09
CA GLY A 110 -20.91 -4.75 -6.74
C GLY A 110 -21.27 -4.66 -5.25
N LEU A 111 -20.46 -5.25 -4.37
CA LEU A 111 -20.64 -5.17 -2.91
C LEU A 111 -19.61 -4.22 -2.28
N PRO A 112 -19.97 -3.52 -1.20
CA PRO A 112 -19.01 -2.77 -0.41
C PRO A 112 -18.02 -3.71 0.29
N LEU A 113 -16.85 -3.18 0.61
CA LEU A 113 -15.78 -3.91 1.28
C LEU A 113 -15.50 -3.32 2.66
N VAL A 114 -15.30 -4.20 3.65
CA VAL A 114 -14.66 -3.89 4.93
C VAL A 114 -13.26 -4.52 4.95
N ALA A 115 -12.24 -3.71 5.23
CA ALA A 115 -10.87 -4.18 5.38
C ALA A 115 -10.54 -4.40 6.87
N VAL A 116 -10.20 -5.62 7.25
CA VAL A 116 -9.77 -5.97 8.61
C VAL A 116 -8.32 -6.45 8.53
N ALA A 117 -7.39 -5.53 8.78
CA ALA A 117 -5.98 -5.75 8.54
C ALA A 117 -5.30 -6.49 9.69
N THR A 118 -4.56 -7.55 9.35
CA THR A 118 -3.76 -8.33 10.31
C THR A 118 -2.26 -8.06 10.20
N ASN A 119 -1.86 -7.17 9.29
CA ASN A 119 -0.51 -6.61 9.20
C ASN A 119 -0.56 -5.22 8.57
N LEU A 120 0.57 -4.49 8.59
CA LEU A 120 0.71 -3.15 8.02
C LEU A 120 1.78 -3.15 6.93
N SER A 121 1.60 -3.93 5.86
CA SER A 121 2.63 -4.09 4.81
C SER A 121 2.68 -2.99 3.76
N HIS A 122 1.55 -2.37 3.46
CA HIS A 122 1.39 -1.30 2.47
C HIS A 122 0.00 -0.66 2.60
N ASP A 123 -0.24 0.43 1.88
CA ASP A 123 -1.47 1.23 1.89
C ASP A 123 -2.70 0.54 1.25
N GLY A 124 -2.51 -0.67 0.71
CA GLY A 124 -3.53 -1.50 0.06
C GLY A 124 -4.75 -1.77 0.94
N LEU A 125 -4.59 -1.67 2.26
CA LEU A 125 -5.66 -1.79 3.24
C LEU A 125 -6.73 -0.69 3.14
N CYS A 126 -6.43 0.46 2.53
CA CYS A 126 -7.37 1.56 2.32
C CYS A 126 -7.28 2.21 0.92
N SER A 127 -6.47 1.68 0.01
CA SER A 127 -6.32 2.23 -1.35
C SER A 127 -7.46 1.84 -2.30
N PRO A 128 -7.71 2.65 -3.36
CA PRO A 128 -8.58 2.27 -4.48
C PRO A 128 -7.87 1.38 -5.52
N VAL A 129 -6.82 0.64 -5.13
CA VAL A 129 -6.02 -0.20 -6.04
C VAL A 129 -5.78 -1.57 -5.42
N ALA A 130 -6.21 -2.65 -6.06
CA ALA A 130 -5.86 -4.01 -5.66
C ALA A 130 -4.65 -4.51 -6.46
N THR A 131 -3.63 -5.02 -5.76
CA THR A 131 -2.44 -5.60 -6.41
C THR A 131 -2.55 -7.12 -6.43
N LEU A 132 -2.66 -7.71 -7.63
CA LEU A 132 -2.89 -9.14 -7.82
C LEU A 132 -1.94 -9.72 -8.86
N ASP A 133 -1.45 -10.93 -8.60
CA ASP A 133 -0.62 -11.69 -9.53
C ASP A 133 -1.50 -12.33 -10.64
N ASN A 134 -1.02 -12.32 -11.88
CA ASN A 134 -1.63 -12.94 -13.05
C ASN A 134 -0.54 -13.56 -13.96
N ASP A 135 -0.93 -14.16 -15.09
CA ASP A 135 0.00 -14.83 -16.03
C ASP A 135 1.09 -13.90 -16.61
N ASN A 136 0.83 -12.58 -16.66
CA ASN A 136 1.76 -11.56 -17.11
C ASN A 136 2.56 -10.91 -15.96
N GLY A 137 2.44 -11.44 -14.74
CA GLY A 137 3.10 -10.91 -13.53
C GLY A 137 2.15 -10.14 -12.62
N ARG A 138 2.71 -9.24 -11.81
CA ARG A 138 1.96 -8.48 -10.80
C ARG A 138 1.25 -7.29 -11.44
N GLY A 139 -0.08 -7.28 -11.35
CA GLY A 139 -0.94 -6.21 -11.87
C GLY A 139 -1.53 -5.33 -10.77
N SER A 140 -1.76 -4.06 -11.10
CA SER A 140 -2.51 -3.10 -10.27
C SER A 140 -3.88 -2.83 -10.88
N TYR A 141 -4.95 -3.04 -10.13
CA TYR A 141 -6.33 -2.96 -10.61
C TYR A 141 -7.12 -1.91 -9.83
N GLY A 142 -7.76 -0.98 -10.54
CA GLY A 142 -8.64 0.01 -9.92
C GLY A 142 -9.89 -0.63 -9.31
N VAL A 143 -10.15 -0.33 -8.04
CA VAL A 143 -11.26 -0.87 -7.25
C VAL A 143 -11.84 0.22 -6.32
N PRO A 144 -13.09 0.09 -5.85
CA PRO A 144 -13.61 0.97 -4.82
C PRO A 144 -12.81 0.86 -3.51
N THR A 145 -12.62 1.99 -2.84
CA THR A 145 -12.05 2.07 -1.49
C THR A 145 -12.92 1.32 -0.48
N PRO A 146 -12.32 0.66 0.55
CA PRO A 146 -13.10 0.07 1.64
C PRO A 146 -14.03 1.10 2.31
N ILE A 147 -15.25 0.67 2.67
CA ILE A 147 -16.20 1.49 3.42
C ILE A 147 -15.90 1.50 4.92
N ALA A 148 -15.12 0.53 5.41
CA ALA A 148 -14.63 0.51 6.78
C ALA A 148 -13.26 -0.14 6.85
N VAL A 149 -12.43 0.35 7.77
CA VAL A 149 -11.08 -0.18 8.04
C VAL A 149 -10.96 -0.47 9.52
N VAL A 150 -10.53 -1.69 9.87
CA VAL A 150 -10.30 -2.13 11.25
C VAL A 150 -8.87 -2.63 11.38
N ILE A 151 -8.14 -2.06 12.33
CA ILE A 151 -6.75 -2.39 12.62
C ILE A 151 -6.60 -2.61 14.12
N ASP A 152 -6.43 -3.86 14.52
CA ASP A 152 -6.19 -4.22 15.91
C ASP A 152 -4.70 -4.27 16.21
N LEU A 153 -4.23 -3.33 17.02
CA LEU A 153 -2.81 -3.20 17.33
C LEU A 153 -2.24 -4.42 18.06
N ASP A 154 -3.05 -5.20 18.79
CA ASP A 154 -2.57 -6.44 19.41
C ASP A 154 -2.30 -7.51 18.34
N VAL A 155 -3.14 -7.60 17.30
CA VAL A 155 -2.91 -8.50 16.16
C VAL A 155 -1.72 -8.04 15.32
N ILE A 156 -1.55 -6.72 15.11
CA ILE A 156 -0.40 -6.17 14.37
C ILE A 156 0.92 -6.52 15.08
N ARG A 157 0.95 -6.53 16.41
CA ARG A 157 2.14 -6.89 17.20
C ARG A 157 2.55 -8.36 17.05
N GLU A 158 1.57 -9.24 16.84
CA GLU A 158 1.82 -10.67 16.60
C GLU A 158 2.27 -10.95 15.16
N ALA A 159 2.01 -10.03 14.23
CA ALA A 159 2.44 -10.18 12.85
C ALA A 159 3.97 -10.16 12.73
N PRO A 160 4.55 -10.93 11.79
CA PRO A 160 5.99 -10.88 11.54
C PRO A 160 6.45 -9.44 11.27
N ALA A 161 7.44 -8.98 12.06
CA ALA A 161 7.89 -7.58 12.04
C ALA A 161 8.30 -7.06 10.65
N ARG A 162 8.73 -7.96 9.74
CA ARG A 162 9.04 -7.61 8.35
C ARG A 162 7.86 -6.99 7.62
N TYR A 163 6.62 -7.41 7.89
CA TYR A 163 5.45 -6.79 7.27
C TYR A 163 5.24 -5.36 7.77
N VAL A 164 5.34 -5.13 9.07
CA VAL A 164 5.25 -3.76 9.62
C VAL A 164 6.36 -2.87 9.06
N ARG A 165 7.59 -3.40 8.94
CA ARG A 165 8.71 -2.69 8.30
C ARG A 165 8.40 -2.33 6.86
N SER A 166 7.84 -3.25 6.06
CA SER A 166 7.40 -2.93 4.69
C SER A 166 6.49 -1.70 4.67
N GLY A 167 5.48 -1.61 5.55
CA GLY A 167 4.60 -0.43 5.58
C GLY A 167 5.31 0.89 5.87
N ILE A 168 6.44 0.87 6.59
CA ILE A 168 7.24 2.09 6.84
C ILE A 168 7.81 2.60 5.52
N GLY A 169 8.43 1.72 4.73
CA GLY A 169 9.03 2.09 3.45
C GLY A 169 7.99 2.60 2.46
N ASP A 170 6.81 1.99 2.46
CA ASP A 170 5.66 2.42 1.67
C ASP A 170 5.16 3.82 2.10
N ALA A 171 4.87 4.02 3.39
CA ALA A 171 4.35 5.29 3.90
C ALA A 171 5.31 6.47 3.67
N ILE A 172 6.62 6.30 3.94
CA ILE A 172 7.57 7.41 3.75
C ILE A 172 7.76 7.75 2.26
N SER A 173 7.49 6.80 1.36
CA SER A 173 7.65 7.02 -0.07
C SER A 173 6.71 8.08 -0.62
N ASN A 174 5.57 8.32 0.04
CA ASN A 174 4.64 9.41 -0.29
C ASN A 174 5.34 10.76 -0.44
N ILE A 175 6.38 11.03 0.35
CA ILE A 175 7.16 12.28 0.27
C ILE A 175 7.81 12.39 -1.11
N SER A 176 8.42 11.30 -1.59
CA SER A 176 9.00 11.23 -2.93
C SER A 176 7.93 11.27 -4.03
N CYS A 177 6.79 10.61 -3.82
CA CYS A 177 5.69 10.57 -4.79
C CYS A 177 5.07 11.95 -5.01
N VAL A 178 4.82 12.69 -3.92
CA VAL A 178 4.34 14.08 -4.00
C VAL A 178 5.39 14.97 -4.66
N ALA A 179 6.68 14.77 -4.40
CA ALA A 179 7.74 15.52 -5.08
C ALA A 179 7.83 15.22 -6.59
N ASP A 180 7.48 14.01 -7.04
CA ASP A 180 7.33 13.70 -8.47
C ASP A 180 6.10 14.39 -9.07
N TRP A 181 5.01 14.47 -8.32
CA TRP A 181 3.80 15.15 -8.78
C TRP A 181 4.01 16.67 -8.88
N GLU A 182 4.71 17.27 -7.92
CA GLU A 182 5.16 18.66 -7.95
C GLU A 182 6.06 18.95 -9.15
N LEU A 183 7.04 18.08 -9.43
CA LEU A 183 7.89 18.19 -10.61
C LEU A 183 7.07 18.10 -11.91
N ALA A 184 6.10 17.18 -11.99
CA ALA A 184 5.23 17.05 -13.17
C ALA A 184 4.37 18.30 -13.40
N HIS A 185 3.90 18.93 -12.32
CA HIS A 185 3.21 20.22 -12.41
C HIS A 185 4.12 21.33 -12.92
N GLU A 186 5.32 21.46 -12.35
CA GLU A 186 6.27 22.50 -12.72
C GLU A 186 6.71 22.41 -14.20
N VAL A 187 6.95 21.20 -14.70
CA VAL A 187 7.48 20.98 -16.05
C VAL A 187 6.38 20.89 -17.11
N ASN A 188 5.31 20.14 -16.82
CA ASN A 188 4.28 19.81 -17.82
C ASN A 188 2.92 20.47 -17.55
N GLY A 189 2.76 21.18 -16.43
CA GLY A 189 1.49 21.79 -16.04
C GLY A 189 0.45 20.76 -15.58
N GLU A 190 0.86 19.57 -15.13
CA GLU A 190 -0.07 18.59 -14.57
C GLU A 190 -0.78 19.15 -13.33
N GLU A 191 -2.11 19.05 -13.28
CA GLU A 191 -2.89 19.55 -12.14
C GLU A 191 -2.57 18.76 -10.86
N ILE A 192 -2.40 19.48 -9.75
CA ILE A 192 -2.21 18.90 -8.42
C ILE A 192 -3.47 19.10 -7.59
N ASP A 193 -3.95 18.00 -7.03
CA ASP A 193 -4.90 18.09 -5.93
C ASP A 193 -4.16 18.40 -4.63
N GLY A 194 -4.16 19.68 -4.23
CA GLY A 194 -3.44 20.13 -3.04
C GLY A 194 -3.90 19.46 -1.74
N LEU A 195 -5.17 19.02 -1.65
CA LEU A 195 -5.66 18.28 -0.48
C LEU A 195 -5.08 16.87 -0.46
N ALA A 196 -5.11 16.16 -1.58
CA ALA A 196 -4.51 14.83 -1.68
C ALA A 196 -3.01 14.85 -1.42
N ALA A 197 -2.28 15.81 -2.01
CA ALA A 197 -0.85 15.99 -1.80
C ALA A 197 -0.51 16.26 -0.33
N ALA A 198 -1.28 17.12 0.35
CA ALA A 198 -1.08 17.40 1.77
C ALA A 198 -1.33 16.17 2.65
N MET A 199 -2.38 15.38 2.36
CA MET A 199 -2.68 14.14 3.09
C MET A 199 -1.55 13.12 2.94
N ALA A 200 -1.09 12.87 1.72
CA ALA A 200 -0.01 11.92 1.45
C ALA A 200 1.32 12.35 2.08
N ARG A 201 1.67 13.64 1.96
CA ARG A 201 2.87 14.20 2.60
C ARG A 201 2.80 14.06 4.11
N GLN A 202 1.67 14.37 4.73
CA GLN A 202 1.49 14.24 6.18
C GLN A 202 1.60 12.77 6.64
N ALA A 203 1.05 11.83 5.87
CA ALA A 203 1.16 10.40 6.16
C ALA A 203 2.63 9.95 6.22
N GLY A 204 3.43 10.30 5.21
CA GLY A 204 4.84 9.94 5.18
C GLY A 204 5.68 10.65 6.24
N GLU A 205 5.42 11.95 6.46
CA GLU A 205 6.17 12.76 7.41
C GLU A 205 5.92 12.37 8.87
N ALA A 206 4.70 11.96 9.20
CA ALA A 206 4.37 11.46 10.53
C ALA A 206 5.18 10.20 10.88
N VAL A 207 5.34 9.28 9.91
CA VAL A 207 6.16 8.07 10.08
C VAL A 207 7.64 8.42 10.09
N LEU A 208 8.11 9.23 9.14
CA LEU A 208 9.52 9.60 8.99
C LEU A 208 10.09 10.26 10.25
N ARG A 209 9.30 11.11 10.92
CA ARG A 209 9.72 11.88 12.10
C ARG A 209 9.40 11.22 13.43
N HIS A 210 8.73 10.06 13.45
CA HIS A 210 8.35 9.42 14.71
C HIS A 210 9.57 8.81 15.42
N PRO A 211 9.76 9.06 16.73
CA PRO A 211 10.92 8.55 17.48
C PRO A 211 10.75 7.09 17.93
N GLY A 212 9.58 6.47 17.78
CA GLY A 212 9.34 5.07 18.13
C GLY A 212 9.77 4.05 17.06
N GLY A 213 9.64 2.78 17.39
CA GLY A 213 9.91 1.61 16.54
C GLY A 213 8.71 0.69 16.38
N VAL A 214 8.88 -0.41 15.62
CA VAL A 214 7.82 -1.40 15.34
C VAL A 214 7.28 -2.14 16.58
N GLY A 215 7.92 -1.95 17.75
CA GLY A 215 7.45 -2.49 19.03
C GLY A 215 6.59 -1.52 19.85
N ASP A 216 6.43 -0.26 19.42
CA ASP A 216 5.76 0.79 20.21
C ASP A 216 4.32 1.02 19.71
N ASP A 217 3.33 1.03 20.62
CA ASP A 217 1.92 1.26 20.26
C ASP A 217 1.73 2.59 19.53
N ALA A 218 2.39 3.65 20.03
CA ALA A 218 2.29 4.98 19.44
C ALA A 218 2.80 4.98 17.99
N PHE A 219 3.90 4.28 17.71
CA PHE A 219 4.43 4.17 16.35
C PHE A 219 3.52 3.32 15.45
N LEU A 220 3.05 2.17 15.93
CA LEU A 220 2.14 1.32 15.16
C LEU A 220 0.84 2.03 14.81
N LYS A 221 0.31 2.84 15.73
CA LYS A 221 -0.86 3.68 15.49
C LYS A 221 -0.58 4.73 14.42
N VAL A 222 0.53 5.46 14.51
CA VAL A 222 0.93 6.46 13.50
C VAL A 222 1.13 5.82 12.13
N LEU A 223 1.76 4.65 12.07
CA LEU A 223 1.93 3.91 10.82
C LEU A 223 0.58 3.48 10.23
N ALA A 224 -0.30 2.92 11.05
CA ALA A 224 -1.64 2.51 10.62
C ALA A 224 -2.46 3.69 10.08
N GLU A 225 -2.48 4.80 10.82
CA GLU A 225 -3.16 6.04 10.41
C GLU A 225 -2.53 6.61 9.13
N GLY A 226 -1.21 6.58 9.00
CA GLY A 226 -0.49 7.01 7.79
C GLY A 226 -0.85 6.19 6.56
N LEU A 227 -0.88 4.86 6.67
CA LEU A 227 -1.27 3.98 5.55
C LEU A 227 -2.74 4.17 5.16
N VAL A 228 -3.65 4.35 6.13
CA VAL A 228 -5.05 4.71 5.85
C VAL A 228 -5.14 6.05 5.14
N LEU A 229 -4.43 7.06 5.63
CA LEU A 229 -4.43 8.41 5.06
C LEU A 229 -3.87 8.42 3.63
N THR A 230 -2.87 7.59 3.36
CA THR A 230 -2.31 7.34 2.02
C THR A 230 -3.39 6.80 1.09
N GLY A 231 -4.12 5.76 1.51
CA GLY A 231 -5.24 5.20 0.76
C GLY A 231 -6.32 6.23 0.41
N ILE A 232 -6.74 7.03 1.40
CA ILE A 232 -7.73 8.10 1.21
C ILE A 232 -7.21 9.19 0.27
N SER A 233 -5.92 9.55 0.35
CA SER A 233 -5.34 10.57 -0.53
C SER A 233 -5.46 10.20 -2.01
N MET A 234 -5.30 8.92 -2.36
CA MET A 234 -5.51 8.45 -3.73
C MET A 234 -6.97 8.56 -4.15
N SER A 235 -7.92 8.28 -3.26
CA SER A 235 -9.35 8.47 -3.52
C SER A 235 -9.74 9.93 -3.69
N VAL A 236 -9.07 10.85 -2.97
CA VAL A 236 -9.21 12.29 -3.20
C VAL A 236 -8.70 12.61 -4.59
N ALA A 237 -7.45 12.26 -4.93
CA ALA A 237 -6.85 12.58 -6.21
C ALA A 237 -7.58 11.93 -7.41
N GLY A 238 -8.25 10.79 -7.20
CA GLY A 238 -8.76 9.96 -8.30
C GLY A 238 -7.66 9.22 -9.06
N ASP A 239 -6.44 9.23 -8.55
CA ASP A 239 -5.24 8.60 -9.09
C ASP A 239 -4.32 8.22 -7.91
N SER A 240 -3.44 7.26 -8.15
CA SER A 240 -2.30 6.89 -7.32
C SER A 240 -1.19 7.95 -7.20
N ARG A 241 -1.24 9.09 -7.93
CA ARG A 241 -0.22 10.16 -7.87
C ARG A 241 0.31 10.52 -6.48
N PRO A 242 -0.54 10.70 -5.44
CA PRO A 242 -0.06 11.09 -4.12
C PRO A 242 0.84 10.03 -3.45
N ALA A 243 0.70 8.77 -3.84
CA ALA A 243 1.35 7.63 -3.21
C ALA A 243 2.27 6.84 -4.16
N SER A 244 2.26 7.12 -5.47
CA SER A 244 3.03 6.36 -6.47
C SER A 244 3.71 7.26 -7.50
N GLY A 245 5.02 7.45 -7.36
CA GLY A 245 5.93 8.13 -8.29
C GLY A 245 7.07 7.22 -8.78
N ALA A 246 8.26 7.80 -9.00
CA ALA A 246 9.45 7.10 -9.49
C ALA A 246 9.84 5.88 -8.64
N CYS A 247 9.69 6.02 -7.32
CA CYS A 247 9.96 4.93 -6.37
C CYS A 247 9.10 3.68 -6.63
N HIS A 248 7.86 3.87 -7.05
CA HIS A 248 6.96 2.80 -7.40
C HIS A 248 7.23 2.25 -8.79
N GLU A 249 7.63 3.09 -9.75
CA GLU A 249 8.07 2.62 -11.07
C GLU A 249 9.28 1.69 -10.96
N ILE A 250 10.25 2.03 -10.10
CA ILE A 250 11.40 1.16 -9.78
C ILE A 250 10.91 -0.15 -9.15
N ASN A 251 9.97 -0.09 -8.19
CA ASN A 251 9.38 -1.30 -7.61
C ASN A 251 8.68 -2.18 -8.67
N HIS A 252 7.84 -1.60 -9.52
CA HIS A 252 7.14 -2.33 -10.58
C HIS A 252 8.13 -2.94 -11.58
N ALA A 253 9.25 -2.25 -11.87
CA ALA A 253 10.28 -2.78 -12.74
C ALA A 253 10.95 -4.04 -12.15
N PHE A 254 11.23 -4.04 -10.85
CA PHE A 254 11.71 -5.25 -10.19
C PHE A 254 10.68 -6.40 -10.23
N ASP A 255 9.41 -6.10 -9.96
CA ASP A 255 8.34 -7.10 -9.96
C ASP A 255 8.12 -7.71 -11.36
N LEU A 256 8.33 -6.94 -12.43
CA LEU A 256 8.20 -7.40 -13.82
C LEU A 256 9.46 -8.11 -14.35
N LEU A 257 10.65 -7.56 -14.09
CA LEU A 257 11.91 -8.12 -14.59
C LEU A 257 12.38 -9.33 -13.79
N TYR A 258 12.04 -9.40 -12.50
CA TYR A 258 12.53 -10.41 -11.56
C TYR A 258 11.42 -10.98 -10.65
N PRO A 259 10.30 -11.48 -11.20
CA PRO A 259 9.09 -11.82 -10.44
C PRO A 259 9.30 -12.87 -9.34
N GLN A 260 10.32 -13.73 -9.46
CA GLN A 260 10.62 -14.79 -8.47
C GLN A 260 11.57 -14.35 -7.34
N ARG A 261 12.20 -13.18 -7.47
CA ARG A 261 13.16 -12.63 -6.50
C ARG A 261 12.73 -11.30 -5.89
N ALA A 262 11.60 -10.74 -6.32
CA ALA A 262 11.07 -9.50 -5.81
C ALA A 262 10.99 -9.51 -4.27
N ALA A 263 11.56 -8.48 -3.66
CA ALA A 263 11.46 -8.25 -2.23
C ALA A 263 10.04 -7.77 -1.85
N SER A 264 9.78 -7.51 -0.56
CA SER A 264 8.47 -6.96 -0.20
C SER A 264 8.27 -5.56 -0.81
N HIS A 265 7.03 -5.20 -1.09
CA HIS A 265 6.69 -3.96 -1.79
C HIS A 265 7.35 -2.73 -1.14
N GLY A 266 7.16 -2.55 0.16
CA GLY A 266 7.70 -1.40 0.87
C GLY A 266 9.23 -1.40 1.06
N GLU A 267 9.88 -2.58 1.02
CA GLU A 267 11.35 -2.64 0.94
C GLU A 267 11.86 -2.04 -0.38
N GLN A 268 11.24 -2.41 -1.50
CA GLN A 268 11.62 -1.93 -2.83
C GLN A 268 11.25 -0.45 -3.02
N VAL A 269 10.05 -0.06 -2.61
CA VAL A 269 9.55 1.31 -2.71
C VAL A 269 10.33 2.26 -1.81
N GLY A 270 10.65 1.88 -0.57
CA GLY A 270 11.45 2.71 0.34
C GLY A 270 12.85 3.00 -0.20
N LEU A 271 13.52 1.96 -0.73
CA LEU A 271 14.81 2.09 -1.43
C LEU A 271 14.68 2.99 -2.66
N GLY A 272 13.68 2.76 -3.49
CA GLY A 272 13.41 3.56 -4.69
C GLY A 272 13.17 5.02 -4.37
N ALA A 273 12.50 5.32 -3.24
CA ALA A 273 12.23 6.69 -2.80
C ALA A 273 13.52 7.41 -2.36
N CYS A 274 14.43 6.73 -1.67
CA CYS A 274 15.72 7.32 -1.32
C CYS A 274 16.53 7.68 -2.58
N PHE A 275 16.56 6.77 -3.55
CA PHE A 275 17.26 7.01 -4.82
C PHE A 275 16.60 8.13 -5.64
N ALA A 276 15.26 8.15 -5.74
CA ALA A 276 14.52 9.21 -6.44
C ALA A 276 14.71 10.60 -5.78
N MET A 277 14.79 10.66 -4.45
CA MET A 277 15.12 11.91 -3.73
C MET A 277 16.56 12.34 -3.98
N HIS A 278 17.50 11.41 -4.11
CA HIS A 278 18.87 11.71 -4.49
C HIS A 278 18.96 12.29 -5.92
N LEU A 279 18.30 11.65 -6.89
CA LEU A 279 18.31 12.09 -8.30
C LEU A 279 17.82 13.53 -8.49
N ARG A 280 16.82 13.97 -7.71
CA ARG A 280 16.31 15.36 -7.75
C ARG A 280 17.16 16.36 -6.96
N GLY A 281 18.29 15.95 -6.40
CA GLY A 281 19.17 16.82 -5.60
C GLY A 281 18.71 17.06 -4.16
N ALA A 282 17.66 16.38 -3.68
CA ALA A 282 17.16 16.48 -2.31
C ALA A 282 17.98 15.59 -1.35
N ARG A 283 19.28 15.90 -1.26
CA ARG A 283 20.28 15.05 -0.58
C ARG A 283 20.00 14.87 0.91
N GLN A 284 19.53 15.91 1.60
CA GLN A 284 19.27 15.85 3.04
C GLN A 284 18.07 14.96 3.34
N GLU A 285 17.02 15.05 2.54
CA GLU A 285 15.83 14.24 2.61
C GLU A 285 16.15 12.77 2.29
N ALA A 286 16.93 12.51 1.23
CA ALA A 286 17.39 11.16 0.90
C ALA A 286 18.18 10.52 2.06
N LEU A 287 19.09 11.27 2.71
CA LEU A 287 19.83 10.82 3.87
C LEU A 287 18.92 10.55 5.08
N LEU A 288 17.97 11.43 5.34
CA LEU A 288 17.00 11.25 6.41
C LEU A 288 16.17 9.98 6.18
N MET A 289 15.60 9.80 4.98
CA MET A 289 14.84 8.60 4.62
C MET A 289 15.68 7.33 4.76
N ALA A 290 16.91 7.32 4.23
CA ALA A 290 17.81 6.18 4.35
C ALA A 290 18.16 5.86 5.82
N SER A 291 18.38 6.89 6.65
CA SER A 291 18.66 6.70 8.08
C SER A 291 17.49 6.06 8.83
N ILE A 292 16.25 6.47 8.50
CA ILE A 292 15.04 5.94 9.12
C ILE A 292 14.77 4.52 8.63
N LEU A 293 14.90 4.24 7.33
CA LEU A 293 14.80 2.88 6.79
C LEU A 293 15.79 1.94 7.50
N ARG A 294 17.07 2.30 7.56
CA ARG A 294 18.08 1.49 8.28
C ARG A 294 17.76 1.31 9.75
N ARG A 295 17.30 2.36 10.43
CA ARG A 295 16.88 2.30 11.84
C ARG A 295 15.80 1.23 12.07
N HIS A 296 14.88 1.08 11.12
CA HIS A 296 13.84 0.05 11.17
C HIS A 296 14.26 -1.29 10.55
N GLY A 297 15.50 -1.42 10.07
CA GLY A 297 16.02 -2.64 9.47
C GLY A 297 15.46 -2.91 8.07
N LEU A 298 15.22 -1.84 7.30
CA LEU A 298 14.84 -1.88 5.88
C LEU A 298 16.08 -1.63 4.99
N PRO A 299 16.07 -2.19 3.77
CA PRO A 299 17.13 -1.99 2.81
C PRO A 299 17.09 -0.58 2.22
N VAL A 300 18.27 -0.07 1.90
CA VAL A 300 18.50 1.21 1.19
C VAL A 300 19.44 1.03 -0.01
N LEU A 301 20.02 -0.16 -0.18
CA LEU A 301 20.84 -0.58 -1.32
C LEU A 301 20.28 -1.86 -1.96
N PRO A 302 20.38 -2.01 -3.30
CA PRO A 302 19.87 -3.17 -4.03
C PRO A 302 20.52 -4.49 -3.59
N GLU A 303 21.76 -4.48 -3.15
CA GLU A 303 22.46 -5.69 -2.68
C GLU A 303 21.81 -6.25 -1.41
N GLU A 304 21.19 -5.40 -0.58
CA GLU A 304 20.49 -5.80 0.64
C GLU A 304 19.16 -6.53 0.34
N ILE A 305 18.63 -6.37 -0.87
CA ILE A 305 17.49 -7.14 -1.39
C ILE A 305 17.90 -8.21 -2.41
N GLY A 306 19.21 -8.51 -2.51
CA GLY A 306 19.72 -9.61 -3.32
C GLY A 306 19.85 -9.29 -4.82
N PHE A 307 19.96 -8.01 -5.18
CA PHE A 307 20.19 -7.55 -6.54
C PHE A 307 21.56 -6.89 -6.68
N SER A 308 22.23 -7.19 -7.78
CA SER A 308 23.46 -6.49 -8.18
C SER A 308 23.18 -5.07 -8.65
N VAL A 309 24.22 -4.23 -8.64
CA VAL A 309 24.15 -2.88 -9.24
C VAL A 309 23.66 -2.92 -10.69
N ASP A 310 24.13 -3.88 -11.49
CA ASP A 310 23.70 -4.02 -12.88
C ASP A 310 22.20 -4.33 -13.00
N GLU A 311 21.68 -5.16 -12.10
CA GLU A 311 20.25 -5.48 -12.07
C GLU A 311 19.42 -4.27 -11.64
N PHE A 312 19.90 -3.49 -10.67
CA PHE A 312 19.26 -2.25 -10.23
C PHE A 312 19.24 -1.21 -11.35
N VAL A 313 20.39 -0.98 -12.01
CA VAL A 313 20.49 -0.06 -13.15
C VAL A 313 19.50 -0.46 -14.26
N ARG A 314 19.38 -1.76 -14.57
CA ARG A 314 18.36 -2.24 -15.52
C ARG A 314 16.93 -1.99 -15.05
N ALA A 315 16.66 -2.15 -13.75
CA ALA A 315 15.33 -1.87 -13.20
C ALA A 315 14.98 -0.37 -13.30
N VAL A 316 15.92 0.52 -12.98
CA VAL A 316 15.74 1.98 -13.11
C VAL A 316 15.55 2.39 -14.57
N ASP A 317 16.33 1.83 -15.49
CA ASP A 317 16.21 2.08 -16.94
C ASP A 317 14.84 1.63 -17.50
N TYR A 318 14.32 0.52 -16.99
CA TYR A 318 13.00 -0.02 -17.37
C TYR A 318 11.82 0.69 -16.68
N ALA A 319 12.04 1.31 -15.52
CA ALA A 319 11.00 1.87 -14.65
C ALA A 319 9.98 2.79 -15.36
N PRO A 320 10.39 3.74 -16.23
CA PRO A 320 9.44 4.57 -17.00
C PRO A 320 8.43 3.78 -17.86
N GLN A 321 8.79 2.57 -18.29
CA GLN A 321 7.93 1.71 -19.13
C GLN A 321 6.80 1.06 -18.33
N THR A 322 6.92 1.01 -16.99
CA THR A 322 5.94 0.37 -16.12
C THR A 322 4.67 1.21 -15.97
N ARG A 323 4.75 2.53 -16.21
CA ARG A 323 3.61 3.47 -16.16
C ARG A 323 3.68 4.50 -17.29
N PRO A 324 3.40 4.09 -18.55
CA PRO A 324 3.41 5.02 -19.67
C PRO A 324 2.52 6.24 -19.42
N GLY A 325 3.07 7.45 -19.61
CA GLY A 325 2.36 8.72 -19.41
C GLY A 325 2.49 9.30 -18.01
N ARG A 326 3.10 8.59 -17.06
CA ARG A 326 3.52 9.17 -15.77
C ARG A 326 4.81 9.96 -15.98
N PHE A 327 4.85 11.19 -15.47
CA PHE A 327 6.06 12.02 -15.47
C PHE A 327 6.60 12.12 -14.04
N THR A 328 7.85 11.72 -13.86
CA THR A 328 8.59 11.69 -12.59
C THR A 328 10.01 12.21 -12.80
N ILE A 329 10.84 12.13 -11.77
CA ILE A 329 12.28 12.44 -11.89
C ILE A 329 12.99 11.54 -12.91
N LEU A 330 12.51 10.31 -13.14
CA LEU A 330 13.11 9.39 -14.11
C LEU A 330 12.90 9.87 -15.54
N GLU A 331 11.67 10.25 -15.91
CA GLU A 331 11.37 10.85 -17.21
C GLU A 331 12.00 12.22 -17.38
N HIS A 332 12.08 13.01 -16.30
CA HIS A 332 12.66 14.35 -16.34
C HIS A 332 14.15 14.32 -16.67
N LEU A 333 14.91 13.45 -16.01
CA LEU A 333 16.35 13.32 -16.25
C LEU A 333 16.67 12.48 -17.49
N ASN A 334 15.83 11.48 -17.80
CA ASN A 334 15.97 10.57 -18.93
C ASN A 334 17.42 10.07 -19.11
N LEU A 335 18.00 9.59 -18.01
CA LEU A 335 19.40 9.21 -17.92
C LEU A 335 19.68 7.96 -18.77
N SER A 336 20.85 7.91 -19.41
CA SER A 336 21.36 6.67 -20.00
C SER A 336 21.75 5.66 -18.93
N THR A 337 21.87 4.38 -19.30
CA THR A 337 22.33 3.31 -18.40
C THR A 337 23.65 3.65 -17.67
N ASP A 338 24.60 4.30 -18.34
CA ASP A 338 25.88 4.72 -17.74
C ASP A 338 25.67 5.86 -16.74
N GLN A 339 24.81 6.83 -17.05
CA GLN A 339 24.47 7.93 -16.15
C GLN A 339 23.69 7.44 -14.91
N ILE A 340 22.80 6.45 -15.07
CA ILE A 340 22.12 5.79 -13.94
C ILE A 340 23.14 5.13 -13.02
N ARG A 341 24.14 4.45 -13.60
CA ARG A 341 25.22 3.81 -12.84
C ARG A 341 26.05 4.82 -12.04
N ASP A 342 26.42 5.93 -12.67
CA ASP A 342 27.16 7.01 -12.01
C ASP A 342 26.34 7.65 -10.88
N ALA A 343 25.05 7.91 -11.12
CA ALA A 343 24.13 8.44 -10.12
C ALA A 343 23.94 7.46 -8.94
N TYR A 344 23.85 6.16 -9.21
CA TYR A 344 23.80 5.15 -8.16
C TYR A 344 25.09 5.11 -7.34
N ALA A 345 26.26 5.23 -7.98
CA ALA A 345 27.54 5.27 -7.27
C ALA A 345 27.64 6.49 -6.34
N ASP A 346 27.19 7.67 -6.78
CA ASP A 346 27.12 8.86 -5.92
C ASP A 346 26.10 8.69 -4.77
N TYR A 347 24.93 8.12 -5.05
CA TYR A 347 23.93 7.77 -4.03
C TYR A 347 24.49 6.83 -2.97
N ALA A 348 25.08 5.71 -3.38
CA ALA A 348 25.63 4.70 -2.48
C ALA A 348 26.75 5.27 -1.59
N SER A 349 27.62 6.10 -2.16
CA SER A 349 28.66 6.84 -1.43
C SER A 349 28.04 7.81 -0.41
N THR A 350 27.02 8.56 -0.86
CA THR A 350 26.32 9.57 -0.05
C THR A 350 25.67 8.96 1.19
N ILE A 351 24.91 7.88 1.05
CA ILE A 351 24.21 7.28 2.18
C ILE A 351 25.12 6.45 3.08
N SER A 352 26.34 6.13 2.65
CA SER A 352 27.30 5.33 3.43
C SER A 352 28.30 6.19 4.22
N SER A 353 28.29 7.51 3.99
CA SER A 353 29.11 8.52 4.69
C SER A 353 28.43 8.99 5.97
#